data_AF-A0A657AXD5-F1
#
_entry.id   AF-A0A657AXD5-F1
#
_cell.length_a   1.000
_cell.length_b   1.000
_cell.length_c   1.000
_cell.angle_alpha   90.00
_cell.angle_beta   90.00
_cell.angle_gamma   90.00
#
_symmetry.space_group_name_H-M   'P 1'
#
loop_
_entity.id
_entity.type
_entity.pdbx_description
1 polymer ?
#
loop_
_entity_poly.entity_id
_entity_poly.type
_entity_poly.pdbx_seq_one_letter_code
_entity_poly.pdbx_strand_id
1 'polypeptide(L)'
;MLFNRKTLLKYIVLFLLGFGLVMSFLPFVKSMNPPKNSIDKWQVEIAASNLDYGELKKFDNEIWVYRRTPEQIEWLETYEPVKTQPYILERSWSEKFDGNFRSKDKEFFVFKTWESRGRVFVREHGNWVFCGDLIYHGGAIELSNGLVYEGVISCSFGRQSINFENHRFTYDVAGISSNEYIMPLAVPYYEINRKGNIVVGPKP
;
A
#
# COMPACT_ATOMS: atom_id res chain seq x y z
N MET A 1 23.29 -46.48 -38.33
CA MET A 1 22.37 -46.77 -37.21
C MET A 1 20.94 -46.68 -37.73
N LEU A 2 20.28 -47.83 -37.92
CA LEU A 2 18.86 -47.87 -38.27
C LEU A 2 18.07 -47.46 -37.03
N PHE A 3 17.60 -46.21 -36.98
CA PHE A 3 16.68 -45.76 -35.95
C PHE A 3 15.45 -46.68 -35.96
N ASN A 4 15.24 -47.42 -34.87
CA ASN A 4 14.15 -48.39 -34.77
C ASN A 4 12.81 -47.67 -34.90
N ARG A 5 12.11 -47.86 -36.02
CA ARG A 5 10.86 -47.16 -36.38
C ARG A 5 9.81 -47.22 -35.26
N LYS A 6 9.78 -48.31 -34.49
CA LYS A 6 8.88 -48.47 -33.33
C LYS A 6 9.20 -47.50 -32.19
N THR A 7 10.49 -47.29 -31.93
CA THR A 7 10.97 -46.35 -30.91
C THR A 7 10.63 -44.91 -31.30
N LEU A 8 10.84 -44.55 -32.57
CA LEU A 8 10.47 -43.22 -33.10
C LEU A 8 8.96 -42.97 -32.97
N LEU A 9 8.13 -43.93 -33.37
CA LEU A 9 6.68 -43.83 -33.28
C LEU A 9 6.20 -43.66 -31.82
N LYS A 10 6.81 -44.39 -30.88
CA LYS A 10 6.50 -44.27 -29.45
C LYS A 10 6.76 -42.86 -28.93
N TYR A 11 7.89 -42.25 -29.30
CA TYR A 11 8.21 -40.88 -28.88
C TYR A 11 7.27 -39.85 -29.50
N ILE A 12 6.88 -40.01 -30.77
CA ILE A 12 5.91 -39.12 -31.44
C ILE A 12 4.55 -39.18 -30.72
N VAL A 13 4.06 -40.38 -30.40
CA VAL A 13 2.78 -40.54 -29.69
C VAL A 13 2.84 -39.92 -28.29
N LEU A 14 3.93 -40.13 -27.55
CA LEU A 14 4.11 -39.56 -26.21
C LEU A 14 4.17 -38.03 -26.24
N PHE A 15 4.86 -37.46 -27.25
CA PHE A 15 4.90 -36.03 -27.49
C PHE A 15 3.51 -35.47 -27.81
N LEU A 16 2.76 -36.10 -28.72
CA LEU A 16 1.41 -35.65 -29.09
C LEU A 16 0.43 -35.71 -27.91
N LEU A 17 0.51 -36.76 -27.08
CA LEU A 17 -0.31 -36.87 -25.86
C LEU A 17 0.04 -35.80 -24.83
N GLY A 18 1.34 -35.60 -24.58
CA GLY A 18 1.81 -34.55 -23.66
C GLY A 18 1.42 -33.15 -24.14
N PHE A 19 1.60 -32.88 -25.43
CA PHE A 19 1.21 -31.62 -26.05
C PHE A 19 -0.31 -31.42 -26.00
N GLY A 20 -1.10 -32.45 -26.29
CA GLY A 20 -2.56 -32.42 -26.20
C GLY A 20 -3.05 -32.11 -24.79
N LEU A 21 -2.43 -32.72 -23.76
CA LEU A 21 -2.72 -32.41 -22.36
C LEU A 21 -2.41 -30.95 -22.03
N VAL A 22 -1.20 -30.48 -22.31
CA VAL A 22 -0.80 -29.08 -22.02
C VAL A 22 -1.73 -28.09 -22.71
N MET A 23 -2.03 -28.30 -24.01
CA MET A 23 -2.93 -27.43 -24.77
C MET A 23 -4.37 -27.47 -24.27
N SER A 24 -4.81 -28.58 -23.67
CA SER A 24 -6.13 -28.69 -23.06
C SER A 24 -6.21 -27.94 -21.72
N PHE A 25 -5.12 -27.89 -20.94
CA PHE A 25 -5.07 -27.19 -19.64
C PHE A 25 -4.85 -25.67 -19.76
N LEU A 26 -4.10 -25.22 -20.77
CA LEU A 26 -3.83 -23.80 -20.99
C LEU A 26 -5.07 -22.88 -21.01
N PRO A 27 -6.19 -23.20 -21.71
CA PRO A 27 -7.38 -22.35 -21.70
C PRO A 27 -8.03 -22.26 -20.33
N PHE A 28 -8.02 -23.33 -19.51
CA PHE A 28 -8.55 -23.29 -18.15
C PHE A 28 -7.74 -22.37 -17.25
N VAL A 29 -6.41 -22.50 -17.26
CA VAL A 29 -5.52 -21.61 -16.50
C VAL A 29 -5.69 -20.15 -16.97
N LYS A 30 -5.78 -19.94 -18.28
CA LYS A 30 -5.98 -18.59 -18.84
C LYS A 30 -7.35 -18.00 -18.48
N SER A 31 -8.38 -18.83 -18.32
CA SER A 31 -9.73 -18.40 -17.92
C SER A 31 -9.83 -18.02 -16.45
N MET A 32 -8.94 -18.54 -15.61
CA MET A 32 -8.83 -18.16 -14.20
C MET A 32 -8.10 -16.83 -13.99
N ASN A 33 -7.38 -16.34 -15.00
CA ASN A 33 -6.79 -15.01 -14.92
C ASN A 33 -7.89 -13.94 -14.97
N PRO A 34 -7.74 -12.84 -14.22
CA PRO A 34 -8.67 -11.73 -14.28
C PRO A 34 -8.83 -11.24 -15.72
N PRO A 35 -10.06 -10.95 -16.19
CA PRO A 35 -10.28 -10.44 -17.54
C PRO A 35 -9.50 -9.15 -17.74
N LYS A 36 -8.92 -8.91 -18.92
CA LYS A 36 -8.08 -7.73 -19.18
C LYS A 36 -8.75 -6.41 -18.79
N ASN A 37 -10.05 -6.28 -19.05
CA ASN A 37 -10.84 -5.10 -18.70
C ASN A 37 -11.05 -4.92 -17.18
N SER A 38 -10.76 -5.95 -16.38
CA SER A 38 -10.69 -5.77 -14.94
C SER A 38 -9.38 -5.12 -14.54
N ILE A 39 -8.24 -5.45 -15.17
CA ILE A 39 -6.91 -4.86 -14.89
C ILE A 39 -6.97 -3.33 -14.94
N ASP A 40 -7.65 -2.78 -15.96
CA ASP A 40 -7.86 -1.33 -16.10
C ASP A 40 -8.72 -0.72 -14.98
N LYS A 41 -9.57 -1.50 -14.31
CA LYS A 41 -10.30 -1.07 -13.10
C LYS A 41 -9.46 -1.09 -11.83
N TRP A 42 -8.33 -1.79 -11.82
CA TRP A 42 -7.43 -1.85 -10.65
C TRP A 42 -6.38 -0.74 -10.66
N GLN A 43 -6.35 0.08 -11.73
CA GLN A 43 -5.42 1.18 -11.87
C GLN A 43 -6.13 2.51 -11.60
N VAL A 44 -5.65 3.24 -10.60
CA VAL A 44 -6.16 4.56 -10.23
C VAL A 44 -5.10 5.59 -10.60
N GLU A 45 -5.43 6.49 -11.53
CA GLU A 45 -4.59 7.62 -11.89
C GLU A 45 -5.06 8.87 -11.15
N ILE A 46 -4.14 9.47 -10.40
CA ILE A 46 -4.37 10.59 -9.51
C ILE A 46 -3.52 11.77 -10.01
N ALA A 47 -4.19 12.86 -10.38
CA ALA A 47 -3.51 14.08 -10.76
C ALA A 47 -2.89 14.74 -9.53
N ALA A 48 -1.56 14.70 -9.42
CA ALA A 48 -0.82 15.27 -8.30
C ALA A 48 -1.05 16.79 -8.16
N SER A 49 -1.36 17.47 -9.26
CA SER A 49 -1.71 18.89 -9.30
C SER A 49 -2.98 19.24 -8.53
N ASN A 50 -3.85 18.26 -8.23
CA ASN A 50 -5.12 18.48 -7.54
C ASN A 50 -5.02 18.35 -6.02
N LEU A 51 -3.80 18.28 -5.50
CA LEU A 51 -3.50 18.19 -4.08
C LEU A 51 -2.74 19.44 -3.63
N ASP A 52 -3.28 20.16 -2.67
CA ASP A 52 -2.58 21.26 -2.02
C ASP A 52 -1.55 20.74 -1.00
N TYR A 53 -0.56 21.55 -0.66
CA TYR A 53 0.39 21.22 0.40
C TYR A 53 -0.33 21.01 1.74
N GLY A 54 -0.03 19.90 2.42
CA GLY A 54 -0.70 19.50 3.65
C GLY A 54 -2.10 18.90 3.44
N GLU A 55 -2.52 18.63 2.21
CA GLU A 55 -3.81 18.00 1.93
C GLU A 55 -3.71 16.46 2.01
N LEU A 56 -4.52 15.86 2.89
CA LEU A 56 -4.81 14.42 2.91
C LEU A 56 -6.12 14.17 2.19
N LYS A 57 -6.09 13.40 1.10
CA LYS A 57 -7.27 13.16 0.26
C LYS A 57 -7.43 11.68 -0.10
N LYS A 58 -8.69 11.25 -0.10
CA LYS A 58 -9.11 9.92 -0.54
C LYS A 58 -9.53 9.96 -2.02
N PHE A 59 -9.01 9.06 -2.84
CA PHE A 59 -9.30 9.00 -4.29
C PHE A 59 -10.11 7.77 -4.71
N ASP A 60 -9.98 6.67 -3.99
CA ASP A 60 -10.78 5.46 -4.16
C ASP A 60 -11.13 4.92 -2.76
N ASN A 61 -12.00 3.91 -2.66
CA ASN A 61 -12.50 3.35 -1.40
C ASN A 61 -11.40 2.93 -0.41
N GLU A 62 -10.14 2.82 -0.85
CA GLU A 62 -9.03 2.43 0.01
C GLU A 62 -7.75 3.26 -0.18
N ILE A 63 -7.65 4.11 -1.21
CA ILE A 63 -6.41 4.82 -1.57
C ILE A 63 -6.44 6.24 -1.04
N TRP A 64 -5.41 6.57 -0.27
CA TRP A 64 -5.15 7.89 0.28
C TRP A 64 -3.84 8.45 -0.26
N VAL A 65 -3.84 9.75 -0.52
CA VAL A 65 -2.64 10.49 -0.87
C VAL A 65 -2.55 11.70 0.04
N TYR A 66 -1.37 11.89 0.61
CA TYR A 66 -1.00 13.07 1.36
C TYR A 66 0.14 13.79 0.67
N ARG A 67 0.00 15.10 0.44
CA ARG A 67 1.06 15.96 -0.11
C ARG A 67 1.79 16.66 1.03
N ARG A 68 3.04 16.31 1.26
CA ARG A 68 3.87 16.85 2.36
C ARG A 68 4.29 18.29 2.08
N THR A 69 4.38 19.09 3.13
CA THR A 69 4.98 20.44 3.03
C THR A 69 6.51 20.36 2.99
N PRO A 70 7.21 21.42 2.53
CA PRO A 70 8.67 21.46 2.56
C PRO A 70 9.27 21.24 3.95
N GLU A 71 8.65 21.80 4.99
CA GLU A 71 9.09 21.68 6.39
C GLU A 71 9.01 20.23 6.87
N GLN A 72 7.98 19.50 6.44
CA GLN A 72 7.82 18.08 6.75
C GLN A 72 8.85 17.21 6.04
N ILE A 73 9.21 17.58 4.81
CA ILE A 73 10.26 16.88 4.07
C ILE A 73 11.59 17.06 4.79
N GLU A 74 11.93 18.29 5.19
CA GLU A 74 13.16 18.60 5.95
C GLU A 74 13.18 17.86 7.30
N TRP A 75 12.06 17.86 8.02
CA TRP A 75 11.91 17.10 9.26
C TRP A 75 12.17 15.60 9.04
N LEU A 76 11.58 14.99 8.01
CA LEU A 76 11.80 13.57 7.67
C LEU A 76 13.26 13.25 7.31
N GLU A 77 14.06 14.21 6.86
CA GLU A 77 15.50 13.97 6.57
C GLU A 77 16.32 13.74 7.84
N THR A 78 15.88 14.30 8.97
CA THR A 78 16.60 14.23 10.24
C THR A 78 15.89 13.38 11.31
N TYR A 79 14.60 13.10 11.10
CA TYR A 79 13.78 12.29 11.99
C TYR A 79 14.20 10.82 12.04
N GLU A 80 14.34 10.26 13.24
CA GLU A 80 14.49 8.81 13.44
C GLU A 80 13.10 8.20 13.74
N PRO A 81 12.58 7.33 12.85
CA PRO A 81 11.26 6.75 13.02
C PRO A 81 11.21 5.70 14.14
N VAL A 82 10.05 5.60 14.78
CA VAL A 82 9.75 4.52 15.72
C VAL A 82 9.88 3.17 15.00
N LYS A 83 10.67 2.26 15.55
CA LYS A 83 10.92 0.95 14.97
C LYS A 83 9.76 0.00 15.28
N THR A 84 8.96 -0.31 14.27
CA THR A 84 7.89 -1.32 14.39
C THR A 84 8.48 -2.70 14.69
N GLN A 85 7.82 -3.44 15.58
CA GLN A 85 8.22 -4.80 15.93
C GLN A 85 8.24 -5.74 14.70
N PRO A 86 9.29 -6.57 14.50
CA PRO A 86 9.45 -7.39 13.29
C PRO A 86 8.25 -8.28 12.94
N TYR A 87 7.64 -8.91 13.94
CA TYR A 87 6.51 -9.83 13.74
C TYR A 87 5.25 -9.15 13.17
N ILE A 88 5.15 -7.81 13.29
CA ILE A 88 4.08 -7.01 12.71
C ILE A 88 4.36 -6.76 11.22
N LEU A 89 5.62 -6.48 10.88
CA LEU A 89 6.08 -6.23 9.52
C LEU A 89 6.03 -7.50 8.66
N GLU A 90 6.28 -8.67 9.23
CA GLU A 90 6.17 -9.98 8.54
C GLU A 90 4.78 -10.22 7.95
N ARG A 91 3.74 -9.61 8.52
CA ARG A 91 2.35 -9.73 8.07
C ARG A 91 1.92 -8.60 7.13
N SER A 92 2.84 -7.71 6.74
CA SER A 92 2.53 -6.55 5.92
C SER A 92 2.50 -6.89 4.43
N TRP A 93 1.43 -6.48 3.74
CA TRP A 93 1.36 -6.46 2.27
C TRP A 93 1.75 -5.07 1.72
N SER A 94 2.67 -4.38 2.41
CA SER A 94 3.18 -3.08 1.99
C SER A 94 4.31 -3.26 1.00
N GLU A 95 4.41 -2.38 0.01
CA GLU A 95 5.65 -2.18 -0.72
C GLU A 95 6.76 -1.80 0.26
N LYS A 96 7.94 -2.39 0.05
CA LYS A 96 9.12 -2.11 0.87
C LYS A 96 9.77 -0.85 0.34
N PHE A 97 9.76 0.18 1.16
CA PHE A 97 10.53 1.39 0.96
C PHE A 97 11.54 1.48 2.09
N ASP A 98 12.82 1.50 1.72
CA ASP A 98 13.89 1.73 2.67
C ASP A 98 14.02 3.24 2.90
N GLY A 99 14.04 3.67 4.16
CA GLY A 99 14.27 5.06 4.56
C GLY A 99 13.05 5.80 5.12
N ASN A 100 13.28 7.07 5.48
CA ASN A 100 12.37 7.86 6.31
C ASN A 100 11.07 8.29 5.59
N PHE A 101 11.06 8.31 4.25
CA PHE A 101 9.93 8.84 3.49
C PHE A 101 8.84 7.80 3.17
N ARG A 102 9.19 6.51 3.12
CA ARG A 102 8.30 5.42 2.72
C ARG A 102 7.49 5.71 1.44
N SER A 103 8.11 6.35 0.45
CA SER A 103 7.49 6.76 -0.80
C SER A 103 8.51 6.82 -1.96
N LYS A 104 8.03 6.75 -3.21
CA LYS A 104 8.85 6.95 -4.42
C LYS A 104 9.22 8.41 -4.63
N ASP A 105 8.29 9.31 -4.33
CA ASP A 105 8.50 10.75 -4.33
C ASP A 105 8.41 11.27 -2.89
N LYS A 106 9.37 12.09 -2.46
CA LYS A 106 9.38 12.64 -1.09
C LYS A 106 8.19 13.56 -0.84
N GLU A 107 7.62 14.18 -1.88
CA GLU A 107 6.49 15.09 -1.74
C GLU A 107 5.17 14.37 -1.46
N PHE A 108 5.03 13.11 -1.89
CA PHE A 108 3.76 12.39 -1.79
C PHE A 108 3.88 11.15 -0.91
N PHE A 109 3.02 11.06 0.09
CA PHE A 109 2.77 9.81 0.80
C PHE A 109 1.51 9.15 0.25
N VAL A 110 1.66 7.95 -0.31
CA VAL A 110 0.55 7.17 -0.85
C VAL A 110 0.36 5.95 0.03
N PHE A 111 -0.85 5.71 0.50
CA PHE A 111 -1.12 4.54 1.34
C PHE A 111 -2.52 3.99 1.10
N LYS A 112 -2.70 2.74 1.54
CA LYS A 112 -3.97 2.03 1.53
C LYS A 112 -4.45 1.74 2.94
N THR A 113 -5.74 1.88 3.13
CA THR A 113 -6.46 1.43 4.32
C THR A 113 -7.37 0.26 3.99
N TRP A 114 -7.72 -0.56 4.97
CA TRP A 114 -8.82 -1.50 4.79
C TRP A 114 -10.13 -0.81 5.14
N GLU A 115 -11.10 -0.87 4.23
CA GLU A 115 -12.42 -0.32 4.45
C GLU A 115 -13.49 -1.41 4.40
N SER A 116 -14.42 -1.37 5.35
CA SER A 116 -15.57 -2.26 5.36
C SER A 116 -16.83 -1.50 5.77
N ARG A 117 -17.81 -1.44 4.86
CA ARG A 117 -19.09 -0.73 5.06
C ARG A 117 -18.90 0.75 5.45
N GLY A 118 -17.98 1.44 4.77
CA GLY A 118 -17.71 2.88 5.02
C GLY A 118 -16.93 3.15 6.31
N ARG A 119 -16.26 2.14 6.88
CA ARG A 119 -15.48 2.24 8.11
C ARG A 119 -14.03 1.89 7.84
N VAL A 120 -13.12 2.76 8.28
CA VAL A 120 -11.68 2.52 8.16
C VAL A 120 -11.20 1.60 9.29
N PHE A 121 -10.31 0.68 8.93
CA PHE A 121 -9.64 -0.22 9.87
C PHE A 121 -8.13 -0.14 9.69
N VAL A 122 -7.43 -0.18 10.82
CA VAL A 122 -5.96 -0.23 10.91
C VAL A 122 -5.52 -1.51 11.61
N ARG A 123 -4.22 -1.80 11.59
CA ARG A 123 -3.69 -3.04 12.19
C ARG A 123 -2.91 -2.77 13.48
N GLU A 124 -3.26 -3.52 14.52
CA GLU A 124 -2.61 -3.51 15.82
C GLU A 124 -2.41 -4.94 16.30
N HIS A 125 -1.19 -5.31 16.67
CA HIS A 125 -0.81 -6.70 16.99
C HIS A 125 -1.27 -7.72 15.91
N GLY A 126 -1.35 -7.28 14.65
CA GLY A 126 -1.83 -8.10 13.53
C GLY A 126 -3.36 -8.25 13.40
N ASN A 127 -4.15 -7.64 14.29
CA ASN A 127 -5.61 -7.63 14.22
C ASN A 127 -6.12 -6.34 13.57
N TRP A 128 -7.23 -6.43 12.84
CA TRP A 128 -7.92 -5.26 12.33
C TRP A 128 -8.73 -4.58 13.44
N VAL A 129 -8.43 -3.32 13.70
CA VAL A 129 -9.11 -2.48 14.68
C VAL A 129 -9.78 -1.32 13.97
N PHE A 130 -11.01 -1.03 14.37
CA PHE A 130 -11.77 0.09 13.84
C PHE A 130 -11.05 1.41 14.16
N CYS A 131 -10.92 2.28 13.16
CA CYS A 131 -10.22 3.56 13.19
C CYS A 131 -11.19 4.75 13.13
N GLY A 132 -12.46 4.54 12.79
CA GLY A 132 -13.35 5.65 12.43
C GLY A 132 -12.95 6.24 11.09
N ASP A 133 -12.63 7.54 11.08
CA ASP A 133 -12.11 8.26 9.91
C ASP A 133 -10.62 8.56 10.09
N LEU A 134 -9.87 8.64 8.99
CA LEU A 134 -8.51 9.19 9.02
C LEU A 134 -8.56 10.69 8.81
N ILE A 135 -7.91 11.41 9.71
CA ILE A 135 -7.78 12.85 9.66
C ILE A 135 -6.31 13.24 9.73
N TYR A 136 -5.98 14.36 9.07
CA TYR A 136 -4.67 14.98 9.19
C TYR A 136 -4.76 16.18 10.13
N HIS A 137 -3.77 16.31 11.00
CA HIS A 137 -3.57 17.49 11.82
C HIS A 137 -2.21 18.10 11.48
N GLY A 138 -2.19 19.36 11.07
CA GLY A 138 -0.96 20.07 10.74
C GLY A 138 -0.28 20.75 11.92
N GLY A 139 0.99 21.09 11.72
CA GLY A 139 1.86 21.73 12.70
C GLY A 139 2.53 20.74 13.66
N ALA A 140 3.40 21.27 14.51
CA ALA A 140 4.10 20.49 15.52
C ALA A 140 3.12 19.96 16.58
N ILE A 141 3.08 18.64 16.76
CA ILE A 141 2.21 17.94 17.69
C ILE A 141 3.05 17.11 18.65
N GLU A 142 2.98 17.46 19.93
CA GLU A 142 3.61 16.69 21.00
C GLU A 142 2.69 15.52 21.41
N LEU A 143 3.25 14.31 21.38
CA LEU A 143 2.59 13.08 21.76
C LEU A 143 2.82 12.78 23.25
N SER A 144 2.00 11.89 23.82
CA SER A 144 2.08 11.51 25.25
C SER A 144 3.40 10.85 25.66
N ASN A 145 4.18 10.34 24.69
CA ASN A 145 5.52 9.79 24.90
C ASN A 145 6.64 10.83 24.76
N GLY A 146 6.31 12.12 24.61
CA GLY A 146 7.26 13.23 24.46
C GLY A 146 7.84 13.37 23.05
N LEU A 147 7.39 12.57 22.08
CA LEU A 147 7.77 12.75 20.68
C LEU A 147 7.03 13.94 20.09
N VAL A 148 7.71 14.72 19.25
CA VAL A 148 7.10 15.83 18.49
C VAL A 148 7.10 15.48 17.02
N TYR A 149 5.90 15.44 16.42
CA TYR A 149 5.70 15.18 14.99
C TYR A 149 5.32 16.48 14.27
N GLU A 150 5.94 16.73 13.11
CA GLU A 150 5.55 17.83 12.21
C GLU A 150 4.33 17.44 11.37
N GLY A 151 3.18 17.43 12.02
CA GLY A 151 1.91 16.96 11.49
C GLY A 151 1.72 15.45 11.65
N VAL A 152 0.46 15.05 11.86
CA VAL A 152 0.11 13.65 12.11
C VAL A 152 -1.12 13.24 11.31
N ILE A 153 -1.13 11.97 10.90
CA ILE A 153 -2.31 11.28 10.40
C ILE A 153 -2.85 10.45 11.58
N SER A 154 -4.11 10.65 11.96
CA SER A 154 -4.68 9.98 13.14
C SER A 154 -6.08 9.42 12.86
N CYS A 155 -6.46 8.43 13.67
CA CYS A 155 -7.81 7.87 13.68
C CYS A 155 -8.76 8.72 14.53
N SER A 156 -9.88 9.14 13.93
CA SER A 156 -10.92 9.94 14.58
C SER A 156 -12.15 9.10 14.92
N PHE A 157 -12.47 8.98 16.21
CA PHE A 157 -13.64 8.27 16.71
C PHE A 157 -14.82 9.23 16.94
N GLY A 158 -15.44 9.70 15.85
CA GLY A 158 -16.63 10.57 15.89
C GLY A 158 -16.32 12.08 15.82
N ARG A 159 -17.38 12.91 15.81
CA ARG A 159 -17.31 14.36 15.49
C ARG A 159 -16.53 15.25 16.47
N GLN A 160 -16.06 14.72 17.59
CA GLN A 160 -15.39 15.49 18.64
C GLN A 160 -14.35 14.64 19.37
N SER A 161 -13.09 14.75 18.99
CA SER A 161 -12.02 14.85 19.99
C SER A 161 -10.78 15.42 19.34
N ILE A 162 -10.45 16.66 19.68
CA ILE A 162 -9.13 17.28 19.45
C ILE A 162 -8.16 16.85 20.58
N ASN A 163 -8.61 16.01 21.52
CA ASN A 163 -7.75 15.43 22.56
C ASN A 163 -6.87 14.32 21.97
N PHE A 164 -5.65 14.70 21.59
CA PHE A 164 -4.58 13.79 21.16
C PHE A 164 -4.24 12.71 22.20
N GLU A 165 -4.57 12.95 23.48
CA GLU A 165 -4.42 11.96 24.56
C GLU A 165 -5.17 10.63 24.32
N ASN A 166 -6.19 10.61 23.45
CA ASN A 166 -6.99 9.41 23.12
C ASN A 166 -6.79 8.89 21.69
N HIS A 167 -5.89 9.45 20.89
CA HIS A 167 -5.65 8.96 19.52
C HIS A 167 -4.70 7.77 19.54
N ARG A 168 -5.25 6.61 19.93
CA ARG A 168 -4.55 5.31 19.99
C ARG A 168 -3.76 4.99 18.72
N PHE A 169 -4.26 5.45 17.57
CA PHE A 169 -3.64 5.25 16.26
C PHE A 169 -3.20 6.62 15.70
N THR A 170 -1.94 6.94 15.92
CA THR A 170 -1.32 8.16 15.41
C THR A 170 -0.11 7.77 14.57
N TYR A 171 0.00 8.37 13.40
CA TYR A 171 1.04 8.13 12.43
C TYR A 171 1.73 9.45 12.06
N ASP A 172 3.02 9.39 11.79
CA ASP A 172 3.71 10.51 11.15
C ASP A 172 3.26 10.67 9.68
N VAL A 173 3.82 11.69 9.02
CA VAL A 173 3.57 11.98 7.59
C VAL A 173 4.23 10.97 6.62
N ALA A 174 4.95 9.96 7.12
CA ALA A 174 5.42 8.78 6.38
C ALA A 174 4.59 7.52 6.71
N GLY A 175 3.50 7.68 7.47
CA GLY A 175 2.61 6.61 7.88
C GLY A 175 3.24 5.60 8.84
N ILE A 176 4.31 5.98 9.54
CA ILE A 176 4.90 5.19 10.61
C ILE A 176 4.16 5.52 11.89
N SER A 177 3.79 4.47 12.63
CA SER A 177 3.03 4.62 13.86
C SER A 177 3.92 5.14 14.99
N SER A 178 3.33 5.97 15.86
CA SER A 178 3.96 6.39 17.13
C SER A 178 4.16 5.26 18.15
N ASN A 179 3.54 4.11 17.91
CA ASN A 179 3.64 2.90 18.74
C ASN A 179 4.20 1.72 17.93
N GLU A 180 5.18 1.03 18.50
CA GLU A 180 5.85 -0.13 17.91
C GLU A 180 4.94 -1.35 17.64
N TYR A 181 3.76 -1.40 18.29
CA TYR A 181 2.76 -2.47 18.19
C TYR A 181 1.67 -2.24 17.14
N ILE A 182 1.67 -1.07 16.51
CA ILE A 182 0.73 -0.72 15.45
C ILE A 182 1.47 -0.80 14.12
N MET A 183 0.83 -1.42 13.15
CA MET A 183 1.40 -1.58 11.83
C MET A 183 1.44 -0.23 11.10
N PRO A 184 2.56 0.13 10.46
CA PRO A 184 2.63 1.28 9.58
C PRO A 184 1.56 1.22 8.49
N LEU A 185 1.06 2.37 8.04
CA LEU A 185 0.10 2.45 6.95
C LEU A 185 0.70 1.79 5.70
N ALA A 186 -0.09 0.92 5.07
CA ALA A 186 0.39 0.07 3.99
C ALA A 186 0.59 0.89 2.71
N VAL A 187 1.79 0.86 2.14
CA VAL A 187 2.09 1.56 0.89
C VAL A 187 1.79 0.61 -0.27
N PRO A 188 0.87 0.93 -1.19
CA PRO A 188 0.64 0.11 -2.37
C PRO A 188 1.77 0.27 -3.38
N TYR A 189 1.81 -0.63 -4.38
CA TYR A 189 2.59 -0.33 -5.58
C TYR A 189 1.99 0.85 -6.34
N TYR A 190 2.83 1.82 -6.68
CA TYR A 190 2.48 2.93 -7.56
C TYR A 190 3.69 3.43 -8.35
N GLU A 191 3.44 4.26 -9.36
CA GLU A 191 4.48 4.96 -10.12
C GLU A 191 4.07 6.42 -10.37
N ILE A 192 5.06 7.27 -10.66
CA ILE A 192 4.82 8.62 -11.17
C ILE A 192 4.99 8.58 -12.69
N ASN A 193 3.91 8.87 -13.41
CA ASN A 193 3.95 8.87 -14.87
C ASN A 193 4.62 10.14 -15.43
N ARG A 194 4.82 10.20 -16.75
CA ARG A 194 5.47 11.35 -17.41
C ARG A 194 4.73 12.68 -17.27
N LYS A 195 3.44 12.65 -16.89
CA LYS A 195 2.63 13.86 -16.63
C LYS A 195 2.74 14.32 -15.17
N GLY A 196 3.48 13.60 -14.33
CA GLY A 196 3.56 13.85 -12.89
C GLY A 196 2.38 13.26 -12.10
N ASN A 197 1.54 12.41 -12.71
CA ASN A 197 0.41 11.80 -12.00
C ASN A 197 0.86 10.55 -11.24
N ILE A 198 0.23 10.32 -10.10
CA ILE A 198 0.41 9.12 -9.28
C ILE A 198 -0.48 8.03 -9.85
N VAL A 199 0.11 6.90 -10.21
CA VAL A 199 -0.58 5.77 -10.82
C VAL A 199 -0.46 4.57 -9.90
N VAL A 200 -1.54 4.24 -9.20
CA VAL A 200 -1.61 3.11 -8.25
C VAL A 200 -2.19 1.90 -8.97
N GLY A 201 -1.55 0.73 -8.87
CA GLY A 201 -2.00 -0.47 -9.59
C GLY A 201 -1.40 -1.77 -9.07
N PRO A 202 -1.73 -2.92 -9.70
CA PRO A 202 -1.04 -4.17 -9.42
C PRO A 202 0.43 -4.05 -9.83
N LYS A 203 1.31 -4.72 -9.08
CA LYS A 203 2.72 -4.81 -9.45
C LYS A 203 2.85 -5.58 -10.78
N PRO A 204 3.60 -5.07 -11.78
CA PRO A 204 3.80 -5.73 -13.07
C PRO A 204 4.54 -7.06 -12.96
#